data_AF-A0A7S4MEV5-F1
#
_entry.id   AF-A0A7S4MEV5-F1
#
_cell.length_a   1.000
_cell.length_b   1.000
_cell.length_c   1.000
_cell.angle_alpha   90.00
_cell.angle_beta   90.00
_cell.angle_gamma   90.00
#
_symmetry.space_group_name_H-M   'P 1'
#
loop_
_entity.id
_entity.type
_entity.pdbx_description
1 polymer ?
#
loop_
_entity_poly.entity_id
_entity_poly.type
_entity_poly.pdbx_seq_one_letter_code
_entity_poly.pdbx_strand_id
1 'polypeptide(L)'
;RRVPCVKRPPPRCHETDIIVVSAGGLLKANRQILRAKEMDLSNSGASSSMDSSGPATPAAVINQSQQLFGLVVPGSLVRTDFLPADATGHKYTLTLADLPASATSVSDLVFFFLPDAAPAIPAGHGALLYWQASTTPASGVGATVQATGFELLGAVTPDKPSGVFRTSWATHDALVAAVSDSGLTLAITLGVSLEPLANIQNLQASSMGVEDRMNVAKKIALDLFNYMQSFDDTGARAGFMQVPTNVFDRWLTRFEGKFRIDPNFFMKSSRE
;
A
#
# COMPACT_ATOMS: atom_id res chain seq x y z
N ARG A 1 53.37 11.61 -43.83
CA ARG A 1 52.21 12.53 -43.72
C ARG A 1 50.91 11.73 -43.84
N ARG A 2 50.26 11.39 -42.73
CA ARG A 2 48.82 11.09 -42.63
C ARG A 2 48.36 11.50 -41.23
N VAL A 3 47.24 12.22 -41.18
CA VAL A 3 46.64 12.94 -40.04
C VAL A 3 45.81 11.97 -39.19
N PRO A 4 45.74 12.12 -37.85
CA PRO A 4 44.90 11.25 -37.02
C PRO A 4 43.42 11.68 -37.03
N CYS A 5 42.51 10.71 -37.16
CA CYS A 5 41.07 10.90 -37.05
C CYS A 5 40.65 11.16 -35.60
N VAL A 6 40.18 12.37 -35.32
CA VAL A 6 39.50 12.76 -34.08
C VAL A 6 38.05 12.27 -34.13
N LYS A 7 37.67 11.35 -33.23
CA LYS A 7 36.26 10.97 -33.01
C LYS A 7 35.55 12.10 -32.27
N ARG A 8 34.52 12.70 -32.89
CA ARG A 8 33.63 13.69 -32.29
C ARG A 8 32.70 13.02 -31.25
N PRO A 9 32.39 13.70 -30.13
CA PRO A 9 31.32 13.26 -29.22
C PRO A 9 29.93 13.58 -29.80
N PRO A 10 28.88 12.81 -29.45
CA PRO A 10 27.51 13.10 -29.85
C PRO A 10 26.93 14.33 -29.13
N PRO A 11 25.88 14.97 -29.69
CA PRO A 11 25.37 16.25 -29.22
C PRO A 11 24.61 16.12 -27.89
N ARG A 12 24.74 17.15 -27.04
CA ARG A 12 23.94 17.39 -25.84
C ARG A 12 22.49 17.65 -26.26
N CYS A 13 21.57 16.79 -25.82
CA CYS A 13 20.16 17.11 -25.81
C CYS A 13 19.86 17.99 -24.60
N HIS A 14 19.07 19.03 -24.84
CA HIS A 14 18.67 20.05 -23.89
C HIS A 14 17.87 19.46 -22.72
N GLU A 15 18.16 20.05 -21.57
CA GLU A 15 17.47 19.98 -20.29
C GLU A 15 15.97 20.23 -20.46
N THR A 16 15.17 19.21 -20.15
CA THR A 16 13.71 19.34 -20.01
C THR A 16 13.40 19.51 -18.53
N ASP A 17 12.87 20.68 -18.19
CA ASP A 17 12.35 21.03 -16.88
C ASP A 17 11.43 19.93 -16.33
N ILE A 18 11.81 19.38 -15.18
CA ILE A 18 10.93 18.57 -14.35
C ILE A 18 9.97 19.55 -13.67
N ILE A 19 8.73 19.60 -14.18
CA ILE A 19 7.64 20.30 -13.51
C ILE A 19 7.32 19.51 -12.23
N VAL A 20 7.81 20.01 -11.10
CA VAL A 20 7.35 19.64 -9.76
C VAL A 20 5.90 20.13 -9.63
N VAL A 21 4.93 19.23 -9.81
CA VAL A 21 3.53 19.53 -9.49
C VAL A 21 3.39 19.58 -7.97
N SER A 22 3.45 20.80 -7.45
CA SER A 22 3.22 21.14 -6.05
C SER A 22 1.85 20.65 -5.58
N ALA A 23 1.84 19.84 -4.52
CA ALA A 23 0.65 19.32 -3.84
C ALA A 23 -0.11 20.38 -3.01
N GLY A 24 -0.14 21.64 -3.46
CA GLY A 24 -0.79 22.76 -2.78
C GLY A 24 -2.29 22.89 -3.03
N GLY A 25 -2.89 22.04 -3.86
CA GLY A 25 -4.29 22.15 -4.28
C GLY A 25 -5.32 21.52 -3.34
N LEU A 26 -4.94 20.54 -2.51
CA LEU A 26 -5.90 19.73 -1.77
C LEU A 26 -6.42 20.37 -0.47
N LEU A 27 -5.77 21.41 0.06
CA LEU A 27 -6.14 22.01 1.35
C LEU A 27 -7.20 23.13 1.28
N LYS A 28 -7.61 23.61 0.09
CA LYS A 28 -8.56 24.73 -0.01
C LYS A 28 -10.04 24.33 -0.14
N ALA A 29 -10.35 23.10 -0.55
CA ALA A 29 -11.74 22.67 -0.75
C ALA A 29 -12.51 22.42 0.56
N ASN A 30 -11.82 22.20 1.68
CA ASN A 30 -12.46 21.77 2.94
C ASN A 30 -13.01 22.91 3.82
N ARG A 31 -12.82 24.19 3.45
CA ARG A 31 -13.35 25.33 4.25
C ARG A 31 -14.72 25.85 3.80
N GLN A 32 -15.19 25.52 2.60
CA GLN A 32 -16.45 26.08 2.07
C GLN A 32 -17.70 25.26 2.42
N ILE A 33 -17.55 24.01 2.84
CA ILE A 33 -18.69 23.11 3.12
C ILE A 33 -19.26 23.31 4.54
N LEU A 34 -18.48 23.87 5.46
CA LEU A 34 -18.90 24.08 6.86
C LEU A 34 -19.71 25.37 7.10
N ARG A 35 -19.80 26.29 6.13
CA ARG A 35 -20.51 27.57 6.32
C ARG A 35 -21.96 27.59 5.82
N ALA A 36 -22.40 26.54 5.12
CA ALA A 36 -23.72 26.49 4.50
C ALA A 36 -24.79 25.82 5.38
N LYS A 37 -24.45 25.33 6.58
CA LYS A 37 -25.37 24.54 7.42
C LYS A 37 -25.96 25.29 8.62
N GLU A 38 -25.75 26.60 8.71
CA GLU A 38 -26.15 27.41 9.88
C GLU A 38 -27.17 28.51 9.56
N MET A 39 -27.82 28.47 8.38
CA MET A 39 -28.73 29.55 7.92
C MET A 39 -30.15 29.10 7.55
N ASP A 40 -30.63 27.95 8.04
CA ASP A 40 -31.95 27.40 7.67
C ASP A 40 -32.85 27.03 8.86
N LEU A 41 -32.69 27.69 10.02
CA LEU A 41 -33.65 27.59 11.13
C LEU A 41 -34.08 28.97 11.64
N SER A 42 -34.96 29.65 10.89
CA SER A 42 -36.01 30.51 11.47
C SER A 42 -36.89 31.15 10.40
N ASN A 43 -37.85 30.41 9.82
CA ASN A 43 -39.12 31.03 9.45
C ASN A 43 -40.18 29.96 9.14
N SER A 44 -41.27 29.95 9.91
CA SER A 44 -42.66 30.03 9.43
C SER A 44 -43.63 29.34 10.40
N GLY A 45 -44.58 30.14 10.88
CA GLY A 45 -45.67 29.73 11.74
C GLY A 45 -46.87 29.17 10.97
N ALA A 46 -47.68 28.45 11.76
CA ALA A 46 -49.05 27.98 11.59
C ALA A 46 -49.88 28.42 10.37
N SER A 47 -50.58 27.46 9.75
CA SER A 47 -52.05 27.40 9.74
C SER A 47 -52.58 26.06 9.21
N SER A 48 -53.77 25.72 9.69
CA SER A 48 -54.51 24.47 9.63
C SER A 48 -55.26 24.21 8.32
N SER A 49 -55.39 22.95 7.90
CA SER A 49 -56.68 22.37 7.45
C SER A 49 -56.58 20.85 7.30
N MET A 50 -57.66 20.17 7.69
CA MET A 50 -57.91 18.74 7.54
C MET A 50 -58.19 18.41 6.07
N ASP A 51 -57.51 17.42 5.50
CA ASP A 51 -58.12 16.51 4.54
C ASP A 51 -57.38 15.16 4.52
N SER A 52 -58.18 14.11 4.41
CA SER A 52 -57.80 12.70 4.52
C SER A 52 -57.59 12.10 3.14
N SER A 53 -56.35 11.81 2.76
CA SER A 53 -55.99 10.80 1.76
C SER A 53 -54.46 10.71 1.69
N GLY A 54 -53.90 9.58 2.15
CA GLY A 54 -52.46 9.40 2.22
C GLY A 54 -51.83 9.22 0.83
N PRO A 55 -50.75 9.94 0.50
CA PRO A 55 -49.81 9.49 -0.51
C PRO A 55 -48.68 8.71 0.17
N ALA A 56 -48.33 7.57 -0.42
CA ALA A 56 -47.15 6.82 -0.03
C ALA A 56 -45.92 7.76 -0.02
N THR A 57 -45.22 7.77 1.09
CA THR A 57 -43.95 8.49 1.28
C THR A 57 -43.02 8.12 0.13
N PRO A 58 -42.48 9.07 -0.66
CA PRO A 58 -41.35 8.75 -1.52
C PRO A 58 -40.21 8.35 -0.59
N ALA A 59 -39.83 7.08 -0.62
CA ALA A 59 -38.62 6.59 0.02
C ALA A 59 -37.49 7.53 -0.38
N ALA A 60 -36.80 8.11 0.61
CA ALA A 60 -35.63 8.91 0.38
C ALA A 60 -34.70 8.12 -0.53
N VAL A 61 -34.42 8.64 -1.72
CA VAL A 61 -33.37 8.12 -2.60
C VAL A 61 -32.06 8.42 -1.88
N ILE A 62 -31.66 7.49 -1.01
CA ILE A 62 -30.29 7.45 -0.51
C ILE A 62 -29.47 7.23 -1.77
N ASN A 63 -28.69 8.23 -2.16
CA ASN A 63 -27.72 8.10 -3.24
C ASN A 63 -26.71 7.05 -2.78
N GLN A 64 -27.00 5.77 -3.03
CA GLN A 64 -26.15 4.66 -2.64
C GLN A 64 -24.86 4.83 -3.43
N SER A 65 -23.80 5.28 -2.77
CA SER A 65 -22.45 5.13 -3.29
C SER A 65 -22.25 3.63 -3.53
N GLN A 66 -22.26 3.22 -4.79
CA GLN A 66 -22.19 1.82 -5.16
C GLN A 66 -20.92 1.20 -4.57
N GLN A 67 -21.09 0.22 -3.68
CA GLN A 67 -19.98 -0.44 -3.02
C GLN A 67 -19.38 -1.43 -4.01
N LEU A 68 -18.11 -1.23 -4.37
CA LEU A 68 -17.42 -2.05 -5.37
C LEU A 68 -16.45 -3.05 -4.73
N PHE A 69 -15.96 -2.74 -3.55
CA PHE A 69 -14.82 -3.43 -2.95
C PHE A 69 -15.14 -3.89 -1.54
N GLY A 70 -14.59 -5.04 -1.18
CA GLY A 70 -14.56 -5.55 0.17
C GLY A 70 -13.12 -5.67 0.67
N LEU A 71 -12.93 -5.36 1.95
CA LEU A 71 -11.69 -5.57 2.68
C LEU A 71 -11.96 -6.41 3.93
N VAL A 72 -11.11 -7.40 4.19
CA VAL A 72 -11.07 -8.11 5.47
C VAL A 72 -9.69 -7.94 6.09
N VAL A 73 -9.66 -7.35 7.28
CA VAL A 73 -8.52 -7.47 8.19
C VAL A 73 -8.74 -8.74 9.01
N PRO A 74 -7.79 -9.70 9.05
CA PRO A 74 -7.93 -10.91 9.85
C PRO A 74 -8.31 -10.57 11.31
N GLY A 75 -9.38 -11.20 11.81
CA GLY A 75 -9.92 -10.94 13.15
C GLY A 75 -10.87 -9.74 13.26
N SER A 76 -11.15 -9.02 12.17
CA SER A 76 -12.11 -7.91 12.12
C SER A 76 -13.27 -8.20 11.16
N LEU A 77 -14.30 -7.35 11.22
CA LEU A 77 -15.44 -7.40 10.31
C LEU A 77 -15.04 -6.97 8.89
N VAL A 78 -15.81 -7.44 7.90
CA VAL A 78 -15.67 -7.02 6.50
C VAL A 78 -16.03 -5.55 6.37
N ARG A 79 -15.19 -4.78 5.67
CA ARG A 79 -15.39 -3.36 5.36
C ARG A 79 -15.70 -3.18 3.88
N THR A 80 -16.77 -2.46 3.57
CA THR A 80 -17.21 -2.15 2.19
C THR A 80 -17.45 -0.66 1.98
N ASP A 81 -17.11 0.15 2.97
CA ASP A 81 -17.32 1.60 3.06
C ASP A 81 -16.22 2.42 2.35
N PHE A 82 -15.78 1.95 1.17
CA PHE A 82 -14.86 2.70 0.33
C PHE A 82 -15.54 3.95 -0.23
N LEU A 83 -14.88 5.10 -0.10
CA LEU A 83 -15.38 6.38 -0.58
C LEU A 83 -14.64 6.81 -1.85
N PRO A 84 -15.33 7.40 -2.84
CA PRO A 84 -14.66 7.95 -4.02
C PRO A 84 -13.72 9.09 -3.62
N ALA A 85 -12.48 9.04 -4.11
CA ALA A 85 -11.43 10.00 -3.78
C ALA A 85 -11.18 11.03 -4.90
N ASP A 86 -11.82 10.85 -6.06
CA ASP A 86 -11.68 11.72 -7.23
C ASP A 86 -12.99 11.78 -8.02
N ALA A 87 -13.20 12.88 -8.74
CA ALA A 87 -14.33 13.10 -9.65
C ALA A 87 -14.32 12.16 -10.87
N THR A 88 -13.17 11.55 -11.19
CA THR A 88 -13.05 10.55 -12.27
C THR A 88 -13.79 9.25 -11.97
N GLY A 89 -14.11 8.95 -10.70
CA GLY A 89 -14.75 7.68 -10.32
C GLY A 89 -13.82 6.47 -10.44
N HIS A 90 -12.52 6.67 -10.61
CA HIS A 90 -11.54 5.57 -10.69
C HIS A 90 -10.72 5.39 -9.41
N LYS A 91 -10.82 6.34 -8.47
CA LYS A 91 -10.05 6.31 -7.23
C LYS A 91 -10.98 6.23 -6.04
N TYR A 92 -10.64 5.35 -5.11
CA TYR A 92 -11.39 5.15 -3.88
C TYR A 92 -10.45 5.08 -2.68
N THR A 93 -10.94 5.42 -1.50
CA THR A 93 -10.16 5.36 -0.27
C THR A 93 -10.98 4.78 0.86
N LEU A 94 -10.31 4.06 1.76
CA LEU A 94 -10.85 3.58 3.02
C LEU A 94 -9.84 3.87 4.13
N THR A 95 -10.25 4.60 5.16
CA THR A 95 -9.38 4.89 6.32
C THR A 95 -9.71 3.93 7.45
N LEU A 96 -8.70 3.21 7.91
CA LEU A 96 -8.72 2.32 9.06
C LEU A 96 -8.22 3.10 10.29
N ALA A 97 -9.14 3.81 10.94
CA ALA A 97 -8.87 4.52 12.19
C ALA A 97 -8.95 3.61 13.43
N ASP A 98 -9.70 2.52 13.33
CA ASP A 98 -10.00 1.60 14.44
C ASP A 98 -9.07 0.37 14.45
N LEU A 99 -7.90 0.46 13.81
CA LEU A 99 -6.95 -0.65 13.85
C LEU A 99 -6.61 -1.00 15.30
N PRO A 100 -6.45 -2.29 15.65
CA PRO A 100 -6.02 -2.66 16.99
C PRO A 100 -4.76 -1.87 17.34
N ALA A 101 -4.58 -1.55 18.63
CA ALA A 101 -3.52 -0.68 19.15
C ALA A 101 -2.09 -1.01 18.68
N SER A 102 -1.89 -2.14 18.01
CA SER A 102 -0.71 -2.45 17.21
C SER A 102 -1.09 -2.65 15.75
N ALA A 103 -1.15 -1.58 14.94
CA ALA A 103 -1.30 -1.68 13.48
C ALA A 103 -0.26 -2.64 12.87
N THR A 104 0.94 -2.72 13.46
CA THR A 104 2.01 -3.66 13.10
C THR A 104 1.66 -5.14 13.26
N SER A 105 0.59 -5.50 13.97
CA SER A 105 0.11 -6.88 14.11
C SER A 105 -0.64 -7.39 12.88
N VAL A 106 -1.09 -6.50 12.00
CA VAL A 106 -1.80 -6.88 10.78
C VAL A 106 -0.78 -7.26 9.72
N SER A 107 -0.52 -8.56 9.57
CA SER A 107 0.42 -9.08 8.56
C SER A 107 -0.17 -9.12 7.17
N ASP A 108 -1.47 -9.42 7.07
CA ASP A 108 -2.15 -9.72 5.82
C ASP A 108 -3.51 -9.02 5.76
N LEU A 109 -3.91 -8.66 4.54
CA LEU A 109 -5.22 -8.12 4.20
C LEU A 109 -5.85 -8.95 3.09
N VAL A 110 -7.15 -9.18 3.18
CA VAL A 110 -7.92 -9.75 2.07
C VAL A 110 -8.66 -8.63 1.37
N PHE A 111 -8.45 -8.47 0.07
CA PHE A 111 -9.14 -7.47 -0.73
C PHE A 111 -9.78 -8.13 -1.95
N PHE A 112 -11.01 -7.74 -2.26
CA PHE A 112 -11.81 -8.40 -3.28
C PHE A 112 -12.89 -7.49 -3.89
N PHE A 113 -13.35 -7.85 -5.08
CA PHE A 113 -14.53 -7.27 -5.72
C PHE A 113 -15.81 -7.83 -5.12
N LEU A 114 -16.77 -6.96 -4.84
CA LEU A 114 -18.12 -7.40 -4.49
C LEU A 114 -18.82 -7.97 -5.73
N PRO A 115 -19.76 -8.93 -5.55
CA PRO A 115 -20.44 -9.58 -6.68
C PRO A 115 -21.10 -8.59 -7.66
N ASP A 116 -21.64 -7.47 -7.14
CA ASP A 116 -22.34 -6.45 -7.93
C ASP A 116 -21.42 -5.34 -8.46
N ALA A 117 -20.10 -5.51 -8.34
CA ALA A 117 -19.12 -4.51 -8.77
C ALA A 117 -18.87 -4.51 -10.29
N ALA A 118 -19.08 -5.65 -10.96
CA ALA A 118 -18.74 -5.84 -12.38
C ALA A 118 -19.33 -4.76 -13.33
N PRO A 119 -20.58 -4.29 -13.19
CA PRO A 119 -21.15 -3.28 -14.08
C PRO A 119 -20.51 -1.88 -13.93
N ALA A 120 -19.93 -1.59 -12.77
CA ALA A 120 -19.36 -0.28 -12.45
C ALA A 120 -17.84 -0.21 -12.70
N ILE A 121 -17.17 -1.36 -12.83
CA ILE A 121 -15.76 -1.43 -13.21
C ILE A 121 -15.67 -1.31 -14.75
N PRO A 122 -14.92 -0.35 -15.30
CA PRO A 122 -14.76 -0.22 -16.73
C PRO A 122 -14.16 -1.48 -17.38
N ALA A 123 -14.60 -1.80 -18.60
CA ALA A 123 -14.09 -2.98 -19.31
C ALA A 123 -12.56 -2.92 -19.47
N GLY A 124 -11.90 -4.07 -19.28
CA GLY A 124 -10.44 -4.16 -19.38
C GLY A 124 -9.67 -3.45 -18.25
N HIS A 125 -10.34 -3.13 -17.13
CA HIS A 125 -9.70 -2.58 -15.94
C HIS A 125 -9.66 -3.60 -14.80
N GLY A 126 -8.68 -3.42 -13.92
CA GLY A 126 -8.63 -4.04 -12.60
C GLY A 126 -8.40 -2.98 -11.54
N ALA A 127 -8.18 -3.40 -10.29
CA ALA A 127 -7.96 -2.50 -9.17
C ALA A 127 -6.57 -2.73 -8.56
N LEU A 128 -5.80 -1.67 -8.44
CA LEU A 128 -4.57 -1.61 -7.65
C LEU A 128 -4.91 -1.15 -6.24
N LEU A 129 -4.39 -1.85 -5.25
CA LEU A 129 -4.51 -1.53 -3.85
C LEU A 129 -3.20 -0.92 -3.35
N TYR A 130 -3.30 0.27 -2.78
CA TYR A 130 -2.23 1.01 -2.15
C TYR A 130 -2.52 1.23 -0.67
N TRP A 131 -1.49 1.54 0.10
CA TRP A 131 -1.64 1.95 1.49
C TRP A 131 -0.75 3.15 1.80
N GLN A 132 -1.15 3.95 2.79
CA GLN A 132 -0.32 4.98 3.42
C GLN A 132 -0.60 5.00 4.92
N ALA A 133 0.37 5.45 5.71
CA ALA A 133 0.18 5.77 7.11
C ALA A 133 0.10 7.28 7.31
N SER A 134 -0.81 7.73 8.17
CA SER A 134 -0.87 9.12 8.62
C SER A 134 -0.82 9.19 10.14
N THR A 135 -0.03 10.12 10.65
CA THR A 135 0.12 10.41 12.06
C THR A 135 -0.42 11.80 12.36
N THR A 136 -1.20 11.90 13.43
CA THR A 136 -1.74 13.17 13.92
C THR A 136 -1.35 13.34 15.39
N PRO A 137 -0.72 14.46 15.77
CA PRO A 137 -0.43 14.75 17.18
C PRO A 137 -1.69 14.81 18.05
N ALA A 138 -1.66 14.21 19.24
CA ALA A 138 -2.80 14.14 20.16
C ALA A 138 -3.19 15.50 20.81
N SER A 139 -2.37 16.55 20.69
CA SER A 139 -2.68 17.87 21.27
C SER A 139 -2.07 19.02 20.47
N GLY A 140 -2.94 19.91 19.96
CA GLY A 140 -2.57 21.22 19.43
C GLY A 140 -3.55 21.76 18.39
N VAL A 141 -4.10 22.95 18.64
CA VAL A 141 -4.76 23.76 17.59
C VAL A 141 -3.69 24.10 16.55
N GLY A 142 -3.78 23.48 15.36
CA GLY A 142 -2.75 23.57 14.31
C GLY A 142 -1.87 22.33 14.13
N ALA A 143 -2.22 21.19 14.73
CA ALA A 143 -1.52 19.93 14.53
C ALA A 143 -1.42 19.56 13.04
N THR A 144 -0.20 19.44 12.52
CA THR A 144 0.08 19.04 11.15
C THR A 144 -0.01 17.53 11.03
N VAL A 145 -0.91 17.03 10.20
CA VAL A 145 -0.97 15.61 9.83
C VAL A 145 0.25 15.30 8.96
N GLN A 146 1.06 14.34 9.39
CA GLN A 146 2.16 13.82 8.58
C GLN A 146 1.73 12.49 7.95
N ALA A 147 1.91 12.33 6.65
CA ALA A 147 1.58 11.11 5.93
C ALA A 147 2.77 10.55 5.17
N THR A 148 2.87 9.23 5.08
CA THR A 148 3.81 8.56 4.20
C THR A 148 3.35 8.68 2.74
N GLY A 149 4.24 8.34 1.80
CA GLY A 149 3.79 8.10 0.43
C GLY A 149 2.87 6.89 0.34
N PHE A 150 2.06 6.82 -0.72
CA PHE A 150 1.31 5.61 -1.04
C PHE A 150 2.24 4.54 -1.61
N GLU A 151 2.17 3.35 -1.03
CA GLU A 151 2.92 2.18 -1.48
C GLU A 151 1.96 1.14 -2.06
N LEU A 152 2.39 0.48 -3.14
CA LEU A 152 1.59 -0.55 -3.80
C LEU A 152 1.59 -1.84 -2.97
N LEU A 153 0.40 -2.29 -2.59
CA LEU A 153 0.20 -3.56 -1.88
C LEU A 153 -0.05 -4.72 -2.85
N GLY A 154 -0.77 -4.46 -3.94
CA GLY A 154 -1.03 -5.45 -4.98
C GLY A 154 -2.20 -5.08 -5.88
N ALA A 155 -2.73 -6.07 -6.59
CA ALA A 155 -3.86 -5.85 -7.49
C ALA A 155 -4.82 -7.05 -7.53
N VAL A 156 -6.07 -6.75 -7.83
CA VAL A 156 -7.13 -7.70 -8.17
C VAL A 156 -7.67 -7.38 -9.56
N THR A 157 -8.05 -8.41 -10.30
CA THR A 157 -8.51 -8.31 -11.69
C THR A 157 -9.83 -9.07 -11.84
N PRO A 158 -10.59 -8.87 -12.92
CA PRO A 158 -11.81 -9.66 -13.14
C PRO A 158 -11.56 -11.18 -13.16
N ASP A 159 -10.43 -11.63 -13.69
CA ASP A 159 -10.04 -13.06 -13.70
C ASP A 159 -9.60 -13.57 -12.32
N LYS A 160 -9.09 -12.67 -11.47
CA LYS A 160 -8.67 -12.94 -10.09
C LYS A 160 -9.28 -11.88 -9.16
N PRO A 161 -10.57 -12.01 -8.83
CA PRO A 161 -11.36 -10.96 -8.18
C PRO A 161 -11.05 -10.78 -6.69
N SER A 162 -10.17 -11.61 -6.13
CA SER A 162 -9.75 -11.52 -4.74
C SER A 162 -8.26 -11.83 -4.59
N GLY A 163 -7.65 -11.32 -3.51
CA GLY A 163 -6.27 -11.58 -3.17
C GLY A 163 -6.02 -11.39 -1.69
N VAL A 164 -5.01 -12.12 -1.18
CA VAL A 164 -4.41 -11.89 0.13
C VAL A 164 -3.11 -11.13 -0.09
N PHE A 165 -2.94 -10.04 0.62
CA PHE A 165 -1.85 -9.09 0.44
C PHE A 165 -1.12 -8.89 1.76
N ARG A 166 0.19 -9.12 1.74
CA ARG A 166 1.04 -8.90 2.91
C ARG A 166 1.32 -7.41 3.06
N THR A 167 1.09 -6.86 4.24
CA THR A 167 1.14 -5.43 4.49
C THR A 167 2.56 -4.87 4.63
N SER A 168 3.48 -5.69 5.16
CA SER A 168 4.84 -5.29 5.56
C SER A 168 4.89 -4.08 6.52
N TRP A 169 3.77 -3.80 7.20
CA TRP A 169 3.62 -2.67 8.14
C TRP A 169 4.60 -2.76 9.31
N ALA A 170 4.83 -3.96 9.85
CA ALA A 170 5.76 -4.20 10.95
C ALA A 170 7.23 -3.88 10.62
N THR A 171 7.58 -3.79 9.34
CA THR A 171 8.94 -3.49 8.87
C THR A 171 9.08 -2.08 8.29
N HIS A 172 8.00 -1.29 8.28
CA HIS A 172 8.03 0.06 7.73
C HIS A 172 8.45 1.05 8.81
N ASP A 173 9.66 1.62 8.69
CA ASP A 173 10.30 2.44 9.72
C ASP A 173 9.42 3.59 10.25
N ALA A 174 8.75 4.33 9.36
CA ALA A 174 7.87 5.43 9.76
C ALA A 174 6.68 4.96 10.61
N LEU A 175 6.16 3.76 10.33
CA LEU A 175 5.03 3.20 11.06
C LEU A 175 5.48 2.65 12.41
N VAL A 176 6.61 1.94 12.45
CA VAL A 176 7.21 1.43 13.68
C VAL A 176 7.54 2.57 14.64
N ALA A 177 8.13 3.65 14.13
CA ALA A 177 8.39 4.86 14.90
C ALA A 177 7.08 5.48 15.44
N ALA A 178 6.06 5.61 14.60
CA ALA A 178 4.76 6.17 14.98
C ALA A 178 4.05 5.35 16.07
N VAL A 179 4.09 4.01 15.98
CA VAL A 179 3.47 3.12 16.98
C VAL A 179 4.19 3.19 18.33
N SER A 180 5.50 3.49 18.34
CA SER A 180 6.28 3.63 19.58
C SER A 180 6.06 4.96 20.31
N ASP A 181 5.48 5.96 19.65
CA ASP A 181 5.21 7.28 20.22
C ASP A 181 3.75 7.41 20.66
N SER A 182 3.53 7.27 21.97
CA SER A 182 2.20 7.38 22.60
C SER A 182 1.53 8.75 22.44
N GLY A 183 2.24 9.77 21.95
CA GLY A 183 1.70 11.12 21.69
C GLY A 183 1.04 11.30 20.32
N LEU A 184 1.10 10.27 19.46
CA LEU A 184 0.56 10.30 18.11
C LEU A 184 -0.64 9.37 17.96
N THR A 185 -1.65 9.82 17.22
CA THR A 185 -2.69 8.94 16.69
C THR A 185 -2.28 8.51 15.29
N LEU A 186 -2.39 7.21 15.03
CA LEU A 186 -2.02 6.60 13.77
C LEU A 186 -3.29 6.15 13.03
N ALA A 187 -3.39 6.49 11.76
CA ALA A 187 -4.42 5.96 10.86
C ALA A 187 -3.75 5.37 9.62
N ILE A 188 -4.30 4.26 9.12
CA ILE A 188 -3.92 3.70 7.83
C ILE A 188 -4.98 4.05 6.81
N THR A 189 -4.59 4.61 5.67
CA THR A 189 -5.51 4.81 4.55
C THR A 189 -5.15 3.88 3.41
N LEU A 190 -6.11 3.06 3.00
CA LEU A 190 -6.03 2.27 1.79
C LEU A 190 -6.54 3.09 0.61
N GLY A 191 -5.79 3.10 -0.48
CA GLY A 191 -6.17 3.71 -1.75
C GLY A 191 -6.41 2.63 -2.79
N VAL A 192 -7.47 2.76 -3.58
CA VAL A 192 -7.77 1.87 -4.71
C VAL A 192 -7.76 2.70 -5.99
N SER A 193 -7.03 2.26 -7.00
CA SER A 193 -7.04 2.87 -8.34
C SER A 193 -7.49 1.84 -9.37
N LEU A 194 -8.51 2.19 -10.15
CA LEU A 194 -8.93 1.41 -11.31
C LEU A 194 -8.01 1.73 -12.49
N GLU A 195 -7.30 0.72 -12.98
CA GLU A 195 -6.29 0.87 -14.02
C GLU A 195 -6.50 -0.16 -15.14
N PRO A 196 -6.09 0.15 -16.39
CA PRO A 196 -6.09 -0.83 -17.47
C PRO A 196 -5.24 -2.06 -17.12
N LEU A 197 -5.71 -3.25 -17.51
CA LEU A 197 -5.05 -4.53 -17.19
C LEU A 197 -3.59 -4.59 -17.64
N ALA A 198 -3.24 -3.94 -18.76
CA ALA A 198 -1.87 -3.86 -19.25
C ALA A 198 -0.93 -3.13 -18.26
N ASN A 199 -1.41 -2.07 -17.59
CA ASN A 199 -0.63 -1.36 -16.57
C ASN A 199 -0.42 -2.25 -15.34
N ILE A 200 -1.48 -2.93 -14.91
CA ILE A 200 -1.46 -3.83 -13.75
C ILE A 200 -0.43 -4.96 -13.94
N GLN A 201 -0.36 -5.57 -15.14
CA GLN A 201 0.59 -6.63 -15.43
C GLN A 201 2.05 -6.19 -15.27
N ASN A 202 2.38 -4.96 -15.71
CA ASN A 202 3.73 -4.42 -15.57
C ASN A 202 4.10 -4.15 -14.10
N LEU A 203 3.15 -3.65 -13.29
CA LEU A 203 3.37 -3.37 -11.87
C LEU A 203 3.42 -4.65 -11.02
N GLN A 204 2.56 -5.64 -11.32
CA GLN A 204 2.53 -6.91 -10.60
C GLN A 204 3.80 -7.72 -10.80
N ALA A 205 4.41 -7.69 -11.99
CA ALA A 205 5.71 -8.34 -12.20
C ALA A 205 6.80 -7.85 -11.23
N SER A 206 6.65 -6.64 -10.68
CA SER A 206 7.56 -6.02 -9.72
C SER A 206 7.17 -6.28 -8.26
N SER A 207 5.89 -6.56 -7.96
CA SER A 207 5.35 -6.65 -6.60
C SER A 207 5.04 -8.09 -6.14
N MET A 208 5.20 -9.09 -7.01
CA MET A 208 5.06 -10.48 -6.60
C MET A 208 6.20 -10.83 -5.63
N GLY A 209 5.88 -11.10 -4.36
CA GLY A 209 6.79 -11.30 -3.21
C GLY A 209 7.85 -12.42 -3.30
N VAL A 210 8.33 -12.74 -4.50
CA VAL A 210 9.59 -13.44 -4.77
C VAL A 210 10.77 -12.63 -4.21
N GLU A 211 10.76 -11.31 -4.39
CA GLU A 211 11.77 -10.41 -3.81
C GLU A 211 11.73 -10.44 -2.27
N ASP A 212 10.54 -10.45 -1.66
CA ASP A 212 10.41 -10.57 -0.21
C ASP A 212 11.03 -11.86 0.34
N ARG A 213 10.79 -12.99 -0.34
CA ARG A 213 11.37 -14.29 0.06
C ARG A 213 12.89 -14.29 -0.09
N MET A 214 13.42 -13.67 -1.15
CA MET A 214 14.86 -13.50 -1.33
C MET A 214 15.44 -12.63 -0.20
N ASN A 215 14.79 -11.51 0.13
CA ASN A 215 15.22 -10.62 1.20
C ASN A 215 15.23 -11.33 2.55
N VAL A 216 14.20 -12.12 2.86
CA VAL A 216 14.16 -12.95 4.07
C VAL A 216 15.33 -13.93 4.10
N ALA A 217 15.60 -14.64 3.00
CA ALA A 217 16.73 -15.57 2.93
C ALA A 217 18.09 -14.87 3.14
N LYS A 218 18.28 -13.69 2.56
CA LYS A 218 19.48 -12.86 2.76
C LYS A 218 19.65 -12.45 4.23
N LYS A 219 18.57 -12.07 4.90
CA LYS A 219 18.60 -11.70 6.33
C LYS A 219 18.92 -12.90 7.23
N ILE A 220 18.33 -14.07 6.97
CA ILE A 220 18.65 -15.32 7.68
C ILE A 220 20.13 -15.67 7.51
N ALA A 221 20.63 -15.57 6.27
CA ALA A 221 22.03 -15.85 5.98
C ALA A 221 22.97 -14.87 6.72
N LEU A 222 22.65 -13.57 6.72
CA LEU A 222 23.46 -12.56 7.41
C LEU A 222 23.48 -12.77 8.93
N ASP A 223 22.35 -13.15 9.52
CA ASP A 223 22.26 -13.51 10.94
C ASP A 223 23.16 -14.71 11.27
N LEU A 224 23.10 -15.78 10.46
CA LEU A 224 23.99 -16.94 10.59
C LEU A 224 25.47 -16.53 10.48
N PHE A 225 25.81 -15.65 9.54
CA PHE A 225 27.17 -15.16 9.37
C PHE A 225 27.67 -14.39 10.60
N ASN A 226 26.85 -13.47 11.13
CA ASN A 226 27.17 -12.72 12.35
C ASN A 226 27.36 -13.66 13.55
N TYR A 227 26.54 -14.70 13.66
CA TYR A 227 26.69 -15.74 14.67
C TYR A 227 28.00 -16.51 14.51
N MET A 228 28.35 -16.95 13.29
CA MET A 228 29.61 -17.63 13.02
C MET A 228 30.84 -16.77 13.35
N GLN A 229 30.81 -15.48 13.01
CA GLN A 229 31.87 -14.53 13.36
C GLN A 229 32.07 -14.37 14.87
N SER A 230 31.02 -14.54 15.68
CA SER A 230 31.16 -14.47 17.14
C SER A 230 32.04 -15.57 17.75
N PHE A 231 32.31 -16.65 17.00
CA PHE A 231 33.20 -17.75 17.39
C PHE A 231 34.63 -17.62 16.82
N ASP A 232 34.94 -16.56 16.08
CA ASP A 232 36.28 -16.31 15.55
C ASP A 232 37.22 -15.84 16.68
N ASP A 233 37.52 -16.77 17.59
CA ASP A 233 38.63 -16.67 18.53
C ASP A 233 39.87 -17.09 17.73
N THR A 234 40.76 -16.14 17.45
CA THR A 234 41.94 -16.26 16.55
C THR A 234 42.95 -17.39 16.85
N GLY A 235 42.64 -18.29 17.79
CA GLY A 235 43.43 -19.46 18.13
C GLY A 235 43.01 -20.71 17.38
N ALA A 236 43.96 -21.34 16.66
CA ALA A 236 43.80 -22.69 16.14
C ALA A 236 43.60 -23.69 17.30
N ARG A 237 42.34 -24.06 17.56
CA ARG A 237 41.97 -25.08 18.55
C ARG A 237 41.78 -26.43 17.85
N ALA A 238 42.33 -27.49 18.44
CA ALA A 238 42.13 -28.86 17.98
C ALA A 238 40.63 -29.23 18.05
N GLY A 239 40.05 -29.66 16.93
CA GLY A 239 38.63 -29.99 16.81
C GLY A 239 37.75 -28.94 16.11
N PHE A 240 38.30 -27.77 15.74
CA PHE A 240 37.57 -26.73 15.01
C PHE A 240 37.85 -26.78 13.50
N MET A 241 36.81 -26.56 12.69
CA MET A 241 36.92 -26.48 11.24
C MET A 241 37.25 -25.04 10.82
N GLN A 242 38.45 -24.80 10.30
CA GLN A 242 38.83 -23.51 9.76
C GLN A 242 38.22 -23.33 8.37
N VAL A 243 37.32 -22.35 8.23
CA VAL A 243 36.66 -22.06 6.95
C VAL A 243 37.18 -20.73 6.40
N PRO A 244 37.50 -20.62 5.09
CA PRO A 244 37.86 -19.35 4.48
C PRO A 244 36.75 -18.31 4.66
N THR A 245 37.14 -17.06 4.94
CA THR A 245 36.18 -15.95 5.14
C THR A 245 35.29 -15.69 3.93
N ASN A 246 35.74 -16.07 2.72
CA ASN A 246 34.98 -15.93 1.48
C ASN A 246 33.99 -17.09 1.18
N VAL A 247 33.89 -18.09 2.06
CA VAL A 247 32.97 -19.22 1.85
C VAL A 247 31.52 -18.74 1.74
N PHE A 248 31.19 -17.72 2.53
CA PHE A 248 29.83 -17.24 2.69
C PHE A 248 29.39 -16.48 1.44
N ASP A 249 30.24 -15.59 0.90
CA ASP A 249 29.96 -14.88 -0.36
C ASP A 249 29.75 -15.86 -1.53
N ARG A 250 30.57 -16.92 -1.59
CA ARG A 250 30.45 -17.97 -2.60
C ARG A 250 29.17 -18.77 -2.45
N TRP A 251 28.78 -19.09 -1.22
CA TRP A 251 27.52 -19.77 -0.93
C TRP A 251 26.33 -18.87 -1.28
N LEU A 252 26.36 -17.59 -0.91
CA LEU A 252 25.29 -16.63 -1.18
C LEU A 252 25.08 -16.43 -2.68
N THR A 253 26.17 -16.28 -3.45
CA THR A 253 26.10 -16.19 -4.92
C THR A 253 25.44 -17.43 -5.53
N ARG A 254 25.76 -18.64 -5.03
CA ARG A 254 25.10 -19.87 -5.48
C ARG A 254 23.64 -19.94 -5.06
N PHE A 255 23.31 -19.48 -3.85
CA PHE A 255 21.94 -19.40 -3.36
C PHE A 255 21.09 -18.50 -4.25
N GLU A 256 21.58 -17.30 -4.56
CA GLU A 256 20.89 -16.35 -5.44
C GLU A 256 20.64 -16.93 -6.83
N GLY A 257 21.65 -17.59 -7.41
CA GLY A 257 21.53 -18.25 -8.70
C GLY A 257 20.46 -19.35 -8.72
N LYS A 258 20.40 -20.18 -7.67
CA LYS A 258 19.37 -21.22 -7.54
C LYS A 258 17.98 -20.64 -7.31
N PHE A 259 17.87 -19.63 -6.45
CA PHE A 259 16.61 -18.99 -6.11
C PHE A 259 15.95 -18.30 -7.32
N ARG A 260 16.75 -17.67 -8.19
CA ARG A 260 16.24 -17.05 -9.43
C ARG A 260 15.62 -18.06 -10.40
N ILE A 261 16.14 -19.29 -10.42
CA ILE A 261 15.65 -20.38 -11.28
C ILE A 261 14.39 -21.00 -10.67
N ASP A 262 14.41 -21.23 -9.36
CA ASP A 262 13.30 -21.84 -8.64
C ASP A 262 13.17 -21.22 -7.23
N PRO A 263 12.18 -20.36 -6.99
CA PRO A 263 11.95 -19.74 -5.68
C PRO A 263 11.65 -20.74 -4.55
N ASN A 264 11.29 -22.00 -4.87
CA ASN A 264 10.96 -23.03 -3.87
C ASN A 264 12.02 -24.15 -3.82
N PHE A 265 13.22 -23.94 -4.38
CA PHE A 265 14.23 -25.00 -4.51
C PHE A 265 14.64 -25.64 -3.16
N PHE A 266 14.59 -24.87 -2.07
CA PHE A 266 14.97 -25.31 -0.72
C PHE A 266 13.88 -26.11 0.00
N MET A 267 12.64 -26.13 -0.51
CA MET A 267 11.54 -26.94 0.05
C MET A 267 11.44 -28.33 -0.57
N LYS A 268 12.12 -28.55 -1.70
CA LYS A 268 12.17 -29.86 -2.34
C LYS A 268 13.09 -30.74 -1.51
N SER A 269 12.54 -31.80 -0.89
CA SER A 269 13.37 -32.85 -0.32
C SER A 269 14.33 -33.32 -1.40
N SER A 270 15.63 -33.32 -1.08
CA SER A 270 16.62 -34.00 -1.90
C SER A 270 16.11 -35.42 -2.10
N ARG A 271 15.88 -35.82 -3.36
CA ARG A 271 15.57 -37.21 -3.70
C ARG A 271 16.74 -38.05 -3.20
N GLU A 272 16.55 -38.73 -2.08
CA GLU A 272 17.31 -39.93 -1.72
C GLU A 272 17.00 -41.06 -2.71
#